data_AF-A0A2R7QX25-F1
#
_entry.id   AF-A0A2R7QX25-F1
#
_cell.length_a   1.000
_cell.length_b   1.000
_cell.length_c   1.000
_cell.angle_alpha   90.00
_cell.angle_beta   90.00
_cell.angle_gamma   90.00
#
_symmetry.space_group_name_H-M   'P 1'
#
loop_
_entity.id
_entity.type
_entity.pdbx_description
1 polymer ?
#
loop_
_entity_poly.entity_id
_entity_poly.type
_entity_poly.pdbx_seq_one_letter_code
_entity_poly.pdbx_strand_id
1 'polypeptide(L)'
;MLYRLVMARSDFQVSKDACIAMQKFVSDDAHPLYFHLFTSAVVAYAKPFVQSDLGVIRGEWKKFPRPWMNTVHAHALNARNEVIAHNDPNIRSIWILPGTLDVGGEERSWSARPVFKIEGYHVYQDFFPALEQLCNFQMLRLTKVIDEQTAHLYDFSNKPLQEFQLTRNDES
;
A
#
# COMPACT_ATOMS: atom_id res chain seq x y z
N MET A 1 -21.58 -1.51 8.13
CA MET A 1 -20.94 -2.00 6.89
C MET A 1 -20.45 -0.84 6.03
N LEU A 2 -21.29 0.16 5.76
CA LEU A 2 -20.95 1.33 4.93
C LEU A 2 -19.70 2.07 5.39
N TYR A 3 -19.57 2.35 6.69
CA TYR A 3 -18.39 3.03 7.27
C TYR A 3 -17.07 2.35 6.86
N ARG A 4 -16.97 1.02 7.05
CA ARG A 4 -15.77 0.26 6.71
C ARG A 4 -15.47 0.27 5.21
N LEU A 5 -16.49 0.22 4.37
CA LEU A 5 -16.33 0.26 2.91
C LEU A 5 -15.80 1.63 2.44
N VAL A 6 -16.34 2.72 3.00
CA VAL A 6 -15.88 4.08 2.71
C VAL A 6 -14.43 4.28 3.16
N MET A 7 -14.08 3.80 4.36
CA MET A 7 -12.70 3.84 4.85
C MET A 7 -11.76 3.02 3.95
N ALA A 8 -12.13 1.80 3.58
CA ALA A 8 -11.32 0.97 2.69
C ALA A 8 -11.11 1.63 1.31
N ARG A 9 -12.13 2.31 0.77
CA ARG A 9 -12.00 3.06 -0.49
C ARG A 9 -11.01 4.21 -0.35
N SER A 10 -11.05 4.93 0.78
CA SER A 10 -10.10 6.00 1.08
C SER A 10 -8.68 5.48 1.19
N ASP A 11 -8.46 4.36 1.88
CA ASP A 11 -7.16 3.71 1.99
C ASP A 11 -6.61 3.28 0.61
N PHE A 12 -7.44 2.72 -0.28
CA PHE A 12 -7.02 2.41 -1.65
C PHE A 12 -6.69 3.65 -2.49
N GLN A 13 -7.38 4.77 -2.28
CA GLN A 13 -7.04 6.04 -2.94
C GLN A 13 -5.66 6.53 -2.50
N VAL A 14 -5.36 6.51 -1.20
CA VAL A 14 -4.03 6.88 -0.68
C VAL A 14 -2.94 5.97 -1.27
N SER A 15 -3.20 4.66 -1.35
CA SER A 15 -2.25 3.72 -1.94
C SER A 15 -1.99 4.01 -3.43
N LYS A 16 -3.06 4.26 -4.20
CA LYS A 16 -3.00 4.65 -5.60
C LYS A 16 -2.17 5.92 -5.80
N ASP A 17 -2.44 6.96 -5.02
CA ASP A 17 -1.74 8.25 -5.15
C ASP A 17 -0.24 8.10 -4.83
N ALA A 18 0.11 7.27 -3.85
CA ALA A 18 1.50 6.93 -3.57
C ALA A 18 2.15 6.16 -4.73
N CYS A 19 1.44 5.23 -5.38
CA CYS A 19 1.93 4.53 -6.58
C CYS A 19 2.16 5.48 -7.76
N ILE A 20 1.27 6.45 -7.98
CA ILE A 20 1.40 7.46 -9.04
C ILE A 20 2.60 8.37 -8.74
N ALA A 21 2.73 8.82 -7.48
CA ALA A 21 3.87 9.64 -7.06
C ALA A 21 5.21 8.89 -7.20
N MET A 22 5.23 7.60 -6.86
CA MET A 22 6.41 6.74 -7.04
C MET A 22 6.84 6.71 -8.50
N GLN A 23 5.92 6.37 -9.40
CA GLN A 23 6.19 6.29 -10.85
C GLN A 23 6.63 7.63 -11.46
N LYS A 24 6.16 8.76 -10.91
CA LYS A 24 6.43 10.08 -11.46
C LYS A 24 7.74 10.71 -10.96
N PHE A 25 8.09 10.48 -9.69
CA PHE A 25 9.13 11.26 -9.02
C PHE A 25 10.33 10.44 -8.57
N VAL A 26 10.27 9.11 -8.63
CA VAL A 26 11.32 8.23 -8.12
C VAL A 26 12.01 7.52 -9.27
N SER A 27 13.30 7.78 -9.45
CA SER A 27 14.14 7.17 -10.48
C SER A 27 14.57 5.75 -10.14
N ASP A 28 14.82 5.49 -8.86
CA ASP A 28 15.42 4.26 -8.33
C ASP A 28 15.12 4.11 -6.83
N ASP A 29 15.57 2.99 -6.25
CA ASP A 29 15.37 2.67 -4.83
C ASP A 29 16.27 3.45 -3.86
N ALA A 30 17.31 4.13 -4.35
CA ALA A 30 18.15 5.04 -3.57
C ALA A 30 17.54 6.44 -3.45
N HIS A 31 16.50 6.76 -4.23
CA HIS A 31 15.83 8.04 -4.19
C HIS A 31 15.27 8.35 -2.78
N PRO A 32 15.46 9.56 -2.23
CA PRO A 32 15.05 9.88 -0.85
C PRO A 32 13.57 9.65 -0.55
N LEU A 33 12.70 9.76 -1.57
CA LEU A 33 11.26 9.53 -1.44
C LEU A 33 10.85 8.06 -1.57
N TYR A 34 11.73 7.16 -2.03
CA TYR A 34 11.39 5.78 -2.34
C TYR A 34 10.75 5.08 -1.13
N PHE A 35 11.45 5.06 0.00
CA PHE A 35 10.94 4.34 1.18
C PHE A 35 9.63 4.92 1.71
N HIS A 36 9.46 6.25 1.66
CA HIS A 36 8.26 6.93 2.10
C HIS A 36 7.04 6.57 1.25
N LEU A 37 7.19 6.63 -0.08
CA LEU A 37 6.12 6.33 -1.02
C LEU A 37 5.82 4.83 -1.07
N PHE A 38 6.84 3.98 -1.01
CA PHE A 38 6.69 2.54 -0.89
C PHE A 38 5.88 2.17 0.35
N THR A 39 6.27 2.69 1.51
CA THR A 39 5.58 2.42 2.78
C THR A 39 4.13 2.90 2.73
N SER A 40 3.91 4.10 2.20
CA SER A 40 2.57 4.68 2.08
C SER A 40 1.66 3.84 1.19
N ALA A 41 2.17 3.41 0.02
CA ALA A 41 1.44 2.58 -0.93
C ALA A 41 1.06 1.23 -0.31
N VAL A 42 2.04 0.53 0.27
CA VAL A 42 1.87 -0.81 0.82
C VAL A 42 0.99 -0.82 2.06
N VAL A 43 1.22 0.08 3.02
CA VAL A 43 0.44 0.14 4.26
C VAL A 43 -1.01 0.52 3.97
N ALA A 44 -1.24 1.55 3.17
CA ALA A 44 -2.59 1.97 2.83
C ALA A 44 -3.36 0.86 2.09
N TYR A 45 -2.71 0.15 1.16
CA TYR A 45 -3.33 -0.99 0.49
C TYR A 45 -3.67 -2.15 1.45
N ALA A 46 -2.76 -2.48 2.36
CA ALA A 46 -2.90 -3.65 3.23
C ALA A 46 -3.91 -3.43 4.36
N LYS A 47 -4.09 -2.20 4.83
CA LYS A 47 -4.96 -1.83 5.97
C LYS A 47 -6.34 -2.49 5.96
N PRO A 48 -7.11 -2.49 4.86
CA PRO A 48 -8.44 -3.12 4.85
C PRO A 48 -8.42 -4.64 5.06
N PHE A 49 -7.28 -5.29 4.80
CA PHE A 49 -7.14 -6.76 4.79
C PHE A 49 -6.48 -7.35 6.02
N VAL A 50 -5.92 -6.50 6.90
CA VAL A 50 -5.24 -6.90 8.13
C VAL A 50 -6.07 -6.49 9.35
N GLN A 51 -5.88 -7.18 10.48
CA GLN A 51 -6.60 -6.88 11.70
C GLN A 51 -6.30 -5.45 12.16
N SER A 52 -7.36 -4.66 12.37
CA SER A 52 -7.33 -3.31 12.91
C SER A 52 -8.52 -3.11 13.85
N ASP A 53 -8.59 -1.97 14.53
CA ASP A 53 -9.77 -1.63 15.35
C ASP A 53 -11.06 -1.55 14.54
N LEU A 54 -10.97 -1.36 13.21
CA LEU A 54 -12.11 -1.37 12.29
C LEU A 54 -12.52 -2.78 11.83
N GLY A 55 -11.74 -3.79 12.21
CA GLY A 55 -11.85 -5.14 11.67
C GLY A 55 -11.35 -5.24 10.23
N VAL A 56 -11.54 -6.42 9.65
CA VAL A 56 -11.11 -6.76 8.29
C VAL A 56 -12.31 -6.70 7.34
N ILE A 57 -12.10 -6.23 6.11
CA ILE A 57 -13.13 -6.34 5.07
C ILE A 57 -13.38 -7.82 4.72
N ARG A 58 -14.61 -8.14 4.31
CA ARG A 58 -15.02 -9.53 4.06
C ARG A 58 -14.14 -10.22 3.02
N GLY A 59 -14.03 -11.55 3.10
CA GLY A 59 -13.18 -12.34 2.21
C GLY A 59 -13.48 -12.21 0.70
N GLU A 60 -14.70 -11.78 0.32
CA GLU A 60 -15.08 -11.50 -1.07
C GLU A 60 -14.23 -10.40 -1.73
N TRP A 61 -13.70 -9.47 -0.93
CA TRP A 61 -12.83 -8.39 -1.38
C TRP A 61 -11.41 -8.88 -1.67
N LYS A 62 -11.08 -10.12 -1.28
CA LYS A 62 -9.81 -10.80 -1.60
C LYS A 62 -9.93 -11.70 -2.86
N LYS A 63 -11.09 -11.72 -3.52
CA LYS A 63 -11.30 -12.47 -4.76
C LYS A 63 -11.00 -11.59 -5.96
N PHE A 64 -10.09 -12.06 -6.82
CA PHE A 64 -9.64 -11.33 -7.99
C PHE A 64 -9.88 -12.12 -9.28
N PRO A 65 -10.31 -11.47 -10.37
CA PRO A 65 -10.62 -12.14 -11.63
C PRO A 65 -9.37 -12.56 -12.41
N ARG A 66 -8.20 -11.96 -12.13
CA ARG A 66 -6.96 -12.21 -12.88
C ARG A 66 -5.88 -12.76 -11.93
N PRO A 67 -5.10 -13.79 -12.33
CA PRO A 67 -4.04 -14.36 -11.49
C PRO A 67 -3.02 -13.33 -10.99
N TRP A 68 -2.57 -12.41 -11.87
CA TRP A 68 -1.60 -11.38 -11.50
C TRP A 68 -2.09 -10.47 -10.36
N MET A 69 -3.39 -10.23 -10.25
CA MET A 69 -3.95 -9.42 -9.15
C MET A 69 -3.77 -10.12 -7.80
N ASN A 70 -3.90 -11.46 -7.77
CA ASN A 70 -3.60 -12.24 -6.56
C ASN A 70 -2.12 -12.13 -6.19
N THR A 71 -1.23 -12.19 -7.19
CA THR A 71 0.22 -12.03 -6.97
C THR A 71 0.55 -10.66 -6.39
N VAL A 72 0.03 -9.59 -6.98
CA VAL A 72 0.22 -8.21 -6.48
C VAL A 72 -0.35 -8.06 -5.07
N HIS A 73 -1.56 -8.59 -4.83
CA HIS A 73 -2.17 -8.58 -3.50
C HIS A 73 -1.29 -9.26 -2.45
N ALA A 74 -0.80 -10.48 -2.75
CA ALA A 74 0.09 -11.22 -1.88
C ALA A 74 1.40 -10.47 -1.63
N HIS A 75 2.01 -9.91 -2.67
CA HIS A 75 3.24 -9.14 -2.54
C HIS A 75 3.06 -7.89 -1.69
N ALA A 76 1.93 -7.18 -1.80
CA ALA A 76 1.66 -6.02 -0.96
C ALA A 76 1.44 -6.42 0.51
N LEU A 77 0.75 -7.53 0.78
CA LEU A 77 0.59 -8.03 2.14
C LEU A 77 1.92 -8.52 2.74
N ASN A 78 2.72 -9.25 1.97
CA ASN A 78 4.05 -9.70 2.40
C ASN A 78 4.95 -8.50 2.65
N ALA A 79 5.05 -7.55 1.72
CA ALA A 79 5.81 -6.32 1.89
C ALA A 79 5.43 -5.57 3.19
N ARG A 80 4.13 -5.49 3.51
CA ARG A 80 3.67 -4.89 4.77
C ARG A 80 4.21 -5.65 5.97
N ASN A 81 4.08 -6.97 5.98
CA ASN A 81 4.44 -7.80 7.13
C ASN A 81 5.96 -7.88 7.32
N GLU A 82 6.67 -8.13 6.23
CA GLU A 82 8.08 -8.51 6.22
C GLU A 82 9.04 -7.32 6.23
N VAL A 83 8.61 -6.17 5.68
CA VAL A 83 9.52 -5.04 5.43
C VAL A 83 9.18 -3.85 6.31
N ILE A 84 7.89 -3.62 6.53
CA ILE A 84 7.40 -2.41 7.20
C ILE A 84 7.06 -2.71 8.67
N ALA A 85 6.37 -3.81 8.95
CA ALA A 85 5.93 -4.15 10.30
C ALA A 85 7.03 -4.83 11.13
N HIS A 86 7.97 -5.53 10.50
CA HIS A 86 9.03 -6.26 11.16
C HIS A 86 10.39 -5.91 10.55
N ASN A 87 11.37 -5.51 11.36
CA ASN A 87 12.78 -5.50 10.96
C ASN A 87 13.27 -6.96 10.97
N ASP A 88 12.71 -7.80 10.10
CA ASP A 88 13.06 -9.21 10.05
C ASP A 88 14.54 -9.34 9.61
N PRO A 89 15.43 -9.87 10.45
CA PRO A 89 16.84 -10.02 10.11
C PRO A 89 17.08 -11.01 8.95
N ASN A 90 16.10 -11.83 8.60
CA ASN A 90 16.18 -12.72 7.43
C ASN A 90 15.90 -11.97 6.11
N ILE A 91 15.33 -10.76 6.18
CA ILE A 91 14.88 -9.96 5.03
C ILE A 91 15.70 -8.68 4.91
N ARG A 92 16.15 -8.14 6.05
CA ARG A 92 17.11 -7.04 6.13
C ARG A 92 18.47 -7.56 6.62
N SER A 93 19.41 -7.64 5.71
CA SER A 93 20.79 -8.00 6.02
C SER A 93 21.67 -6.75 6.08
N ILE A 94 22.46 -6.63 7.15
CA ILE A 94 23.46 -5.57 7.30
C ILE A 94 24.83 -6.16 7.03
N TRP A 95 25.52 -5.61 6.04
CA TRP A 95 26.86 -5.99 5.65
C TRP A 95 27.86 -4.94 6.12
N ILE A 96 29.00 -5.38 6.67
CA ILE A 96 30.14 -4.52 6.94
C ILE A 96 31.10 -4.65 5.75
N LEU A 97 31.28 -3.57 5.01
CA LEU A 97 32.18 -3.51 3.87
C LEU A 97 33.53 -2.92 4.30
N PRO A 98 34.66 -3.50 3.85
CA PRO A 98 35.97 -2.99 4.15
C PRO A 98 36.23 -1.72 3.35
N GLY A 99 35.90 -0.54 3.90
CA GLY A 99 36.39 0.80 3.51
C GLY A 99 36.25 1.23 2.05
N THR A 100 35.70 0.40 1.18
CA THR A 100 35.67 0.55 -0.27
C THR A 100 34.22 0.48 -0.70
N LEU A 101 33.72 1.60 -1.19
CA LEU A 101 32.41 1.71 -1.80
C LEU A 101 32.67 1.85 -3.30
N ASP A 102 32.31 0.83 -4.05
CA ASP A 102 32.22 0.94 -5.52
C ASP A 102 30.87 1.58 -5.82
N VAL A 103 30.83 2.92 -5.84
CA VAL A 103 29.64 3.67 -6.20
C VAL A 103 29.67 3.87 -7.71
N GLY A 104 29.13 2.89 -8.45
CA GLY A 104 28.77 3.11 -9.85
C GLY A 104 29.92 3.38 -10.83
N GLY A 105 31.09 2.75 -10.64
CA GLY A 105 32.12 2.70 -11.68
C GLY A 105 33.00 3.95 -11.85
N GLU A 106 32.92 4.93 -10.95
CA GLU A 106 33.86 6.06 -10.89
C GLU A 106 34.66 6.05 -9.56
N GLU A 107 35.98 6.25 -9.69
CA GLU A 107 37.07 6.28 -8.69
C GLU A 107 36.82 5.72 -7.26
N ARG A 108 37.63 4.69 -6.93
CA ARG A 108 37.75 4.12 -5.57
C ARG A 108 38.22 5.16 -4.56
N SER A 109 37.30 5.76 -3.81
CA SER A 109 37.63 6.52 -2.61
C SER A 109 37.84 5.55 -1.44
N TRP A 110 39.06 5.48 -0.92
CA TRP A 110 39.39 4.72 0.29
C TRP A 110 38.86 5.45 1.51
N SER A 111 37.88 4.86 2.21
CA SER A 111 37.53 5.29 3.55
C SER A 111 38.26 4.41 4.57
N ALA A 112 38.95 5.04 5.52
CA ALA A 112 39.66 4.34 6.59
C ALA A 112 38.72 3.68 7.63
N ARG A 113 37.40 3.76 7.42
CA ARG A 113 36.38 3.29 8.36
C ARG A 113 35.51 2.22 7.70
N PRO A 114 35.01 1.23 8.46
CA PRO A 114 34.03 0.28 7.95
C PRO A 114 32.77 1.03 7.47
N VAL A 115 32.24 0.60 6.32
CA VAL A 115 30.99 1.11 5.74
C VAL A 115 29.91 0.06 5.97
N PHE A 116 28.68 0.49 6.26
CA PHE A 116 27.53 -0.41 6.37
C PHE A 116 26.71 -0.37 5.08
N LYS A 117 26.43 -1.54 4.50
CA LYS A 117 25.44 -1.72 3.42
C LYS A 117 24.24 -2.46 3.99
N ILE A 118 23.04 -1.94 3.78
CA ILE A 118 21.78 -2.61 4.15
C ILE A 118 21.17 -3.15 2.87
N GLU A 119 21.04 -4.46 2.77
CA GLU A 119 20.24 -5.11 1.72
C GLU A 119 18.86 -5.44 2.30
N GLY A 120 17.82 -5.18 1.52
CA GLY A 120 16.43 -5.32 1.95
C GLY A 120 15.53 -5.90 0.87
N TYR A 121 14.24 -5.94 1.17
CA TYR A 121 13.22 -6.42 0.23
C TYR A 121 13.09 -5.46 -0.96
N HIS A 122 13.32 -5.99 -2.15
CA HIS A 122 13.06 -5.30 -3.41
C HIS A 122 11.73 -5.78 -3.99
N VAL A 123 10.83 -4.85 -4.29
CA VAL A 123 9.67 -5.16 -5.14
C VAL A 123 10.13 -5.23 -6.59
N TYR A 124 9.49 -6.10 -7.37
CA TYR A 124 9.76 -6.19 -8.81
C TYR A 124 9.38 -4.89 -9.53
N GLN A 125 10.02 -4.63 -10.67
CA GLN A 125 9.95 -3.35 -11.41
C GLN A 125 8.51 -2.85 -11.67
N ASP A 126 7.59 -3.76 -11.99
CA ASP A 126 6.20 -3.43 -12.33
C ASP A 126 5.24 -3.43 -11.12
N PHE A 127 5.76 -3.46 -9.90
CA PHE A 127 4.93 -3.54 -8.70
C PHE A 127 4.00 -2.34 -8.54
N PHE A 128 4.51 -1.11 -8.66
CA PHE A 128 3.70 0.10 -8.45
C PHE A 128 2.62 0.31 -9.53
N PRO A 129 2.91 0.15 -10.84
CA PRO A 129 1.86 0.16 -11.86
C PRO A 129 0.79 -0.92 -11.62
N ALA A 130 1.20 -2.13 -11.23
CA ALA A 130 0.26 -3.22 -10.99
C ALA A 130 -0.59 -3.00 -9.73
N LEU A 131 0.00 -2.45 -8.65
CA LEU A 131 -0.71 -2.10 -7.43
C LEU A 131 -1.69 -0.93 -7.66
N GLU A 132 -1.33 0.06 -8.48
CA GLU A 132 -2.22 1.13 -8.89
C GLU A 132 -3.47 0.57 -9.61
N GLN A 133 -3.28 -0.33 -10.58
CA GLN A 133 -4.40 -0.99 -11.26
C GLN A 133 -5.27 -1.79 -10.31
N LEU A 134 -4.64 -2.47 -9.33
CA LEU A 134 -5.36 -3.22 -8.32
C LEU A 134 -6.18 -2.32 -7.39
N CYS A 135 -5.65 -1.15 -7.00
CA CYS A 135 -6.38 -0.13 -6.25
C CYS A 135 -7.59 0.38 -7.04
N ASN A 136 -7.39 0.73 -8.32
CA ASN A 136 -8.49 1.15 -9.20
C ASN A 136 -9.60 0.08 -9.28
N PHE A 137 -9.22 -1.19 -9.45
CA PHE A 137 -10.18 -2.30 -9.47
C PHE A 137 -10.99 -2.40 -8.17
N GLN A 138 -10.33 -2.30 -7.02
CA GLN A 138 -11.01 -2.38 -5.73
C GLN A 138 -11.92 -1.18 -5.46
N MET A 139 -11.46 0.02 -5.79
CA MET A 139 -12.25 1.24 -5.65
C MET A 139 -13.51 1.19 -6.50
N LEU A 140 -13.44 0.72 -7.75
CA LEU A 140 -14.61 0.57 -8.60
C LEU A 140 -15.66 -0.36 -7.98
N ARG A 141 -15.23 -1.50 -7.44
CA ARG A 141 -16.12 -2.45 -6.75
C ARG A 141 -16.73 -1.85 -5.48
N LEU A 142 -15.91 -1.16 -4.67
CA LEU A 142 -16.38 -0.54 -3.43
C LEU A 142 -17.37 0.58 -3.71
N THR A 143 -17.09 1.46 -4.66
CA THR A 143 -17.98 2.56 -5.04
C THR A 143 -19.34 2.04 -5.45
N LYS A 144 -19.41 0.98 -6.27
CA LYS A 144 -20.70 0.37 -6.63
C LYS A 144 -21.52 -0.05 -5.40
N VAL A 145 -20.90 -0.76 -4.46
CA VAL A 145 -21.59 -1.25 -3.25
C VAL A 145 -21.94 -0.11 -2.29
N ILE A 146 -21.09 0.91 -2.19
CA ILE A 146 -21.32 2.12 -1.40
C ILE A 146 -22.52 2.89 -1.96
N ASP A 147 -22.57 3.07 -3.28
CA ASP A 147 -23.65 3.79 -3.96
C ASP A 147 -24.97 3.03 -3.79
N GLU A 148 -24.97 1.70 -3.93
CA GLU A 148 -26.14 0.84 -3.67
C GLU A 148 -26.63 0.98 -2.22
N GLN A 149 -25.74 0.90 -1.23
CA GLN A 149 -26.11 1.06 0.18
C GLN A 149 -26.61 2.48 0.50
N THR A 150 -25.98 3.49 -0.09
CA THR A 150 -26.37 4.89 0.13
C THR A 150 -27.72 5.18 -0.51
N ALA A 151 -28.00 4.63 -1.69
CA ALA A 151 -29.30 4.74 -2.35
C ALA A 151 -30.41 4.03 -1.57
N HIS A 152 -30.12 2.89 -0.93
CA HIS A 152 -31.08 2.24 -0.04
C HIS A 152 -31.40 3.07 1.21
N LEU A 153 -30.44 3.83 1.74
CA LEU A 153 -30.64 4.71 2.89
C LEU A 153 -31.38 6.01 2.52
N TYR A 154 -31.16 6.50 1.31
CA TYR A 154 -31.68 7.76 0.81
C TYR A 154 -32.34 7.50 -0.54
N ASP A 155 -33.66 7.28 -0.53
CA ASP A 155 -34.51 6.81 -1.65
C ASP A 155 -34.49 7.72 -2.90
N PHE A 156 -33.32 7.86 -3.53
CA PHE A 156 -32.86 8.74 -4.62
C PHE A 156 -33.24 10.24 -4.54
N SER A 157 -34.07 10.63 -3.57
CA SER A 157 -34.75 11.93 -3.49
C SER A 157 -34.55 12.63 -2.14
N ASN A 158 -34.23 11.89 -1.08
CA ASN A 158 -33.96 12.41 0.25
C ASN A 158 -32.45 12.47 0.53
N LYS A 159 -31.73 13.41 -0.09
CA LYS A 159 -30.36 13.71 0.36
C LYS A 159 -30.40 14.19 1.82
N PRO A 160 -29.39 13.87 2.65
CA PRO A 160 -29.33 14.41 4.00
C PRO A 160 -29.35 15.94 3.95
N LEU A 161 -30.28 16.54 4.69
CA LEU A 161 -30.51 17.99 4.72
C LEU A 161 -29.40 18.75 5.44
N GLN A 162 -28.62 18.05 6.28
CA GLN A 162 -27.50 18.58 7.03
C GLN A 162 -26.38 17.53 7.05
N GLU A 163 -25.15 17.99 7.23
CA GLU A 163 -24.02 17.11 7.52
C GLU A 163 -24.27 16.36 8.82
N PHE A 164 -24.00 15.06 8.81
CA PHE A 164 -23.98 14.24 10.00
C PHE A 164 -22.76 13.32 9.94
N GLN A 165 -22.24 12.97 11.11
CA GLN A 165 -21.09 12.08 11.22
C GLN A 165 -21.56 10.63 11.08
N LEU A 166 -21.07 9.92 10.06
CA LEU A 166 -21.20 8.47 9.99
C LEU A 166 -20.27 7.83 11.04
N THR A 167 -20.82 6.99 11.90
CA THR A 167 -20.10 6.30 12.97
C THR A 167 -20.04 4.79 12.76
N ARG A 168 -19.22 4.11 13.57
CA ARG A 168 -19.15 2.64 13.59
C ARG A 168 -20.41 1.98 14.17
N ASN A 169 -21.23 2.72 14.90
CA ASN A 169 -22.44 2.18 15.55
C ASN A 169 -23.63 2.15 14.60
N ASP A 170 -23.56 2.86 13.47
CA ASP A 170 -24.56 2.86 12.41
C ASP A 170 -24.51 1.57 11.56
N GLU A 171 -23.93 0.49 12.11
CA GLU A 171 -23.75 -0.82 11.49
C GLU A 171 -24.76 -1.88 12.00
N SER A 172 -25.77 -1.49 12.78
CA SER A 172 -26.80 -2.40 13.34
C SER A 172 -27.74 -2.98 12.28
#